data_AF-A0A2E2HER3-F1
#
_entry.id   AF-A0A2E2HER3-F1
#
_cell.length_a   1.000
_cell.length_b   1.000
_cell.length_c   1.000
_cell.angle_alpha   90.00
_cell.angle_beta   90.00
_cell.angle_gamma   90.00
#
_symmetry.space_group_name_H-M   'P 1'
#
loop_
_entity.id
_entity.type
_entity.pdbx_description
1 polymer ?
#
loop_
_entity_poly.entity_id
_entity_poly.type
_entity_poly.pdbx_seq_one_letter_code
_entity_poly.pdbx_strand_id
1 'polypeptide(L)'
;MAILSADMAGFFDRLPQGDFGHHLFIARLTLRVATHQSDFEKAHDYCLEVAKEFTRRPLQPNEIRNALISAYKILSGEKVISPSKKVSIDTGISSKSKGKPEDLEMLQLRSAAIPLNAEEAVSKLFKPDQWINIQADKYNTMIKTAGDWGISQGVGQMEFISYNPFKDIGPRQKENAGERMYLVHEIDDPTWTKAEQIGPALALEAICPLKMIVDSGGQSLHCWYDWIPGKFEQFRHMSIKLGADPSIYNSPLGLVRLPWGTRKPKTEKGEKYSAIQPILFWRE
;
A
#
# COMPACT_ATOMS: atom_id res chain seq x y z
N MET A 1 -14.88 -19.95 -39.10
CA MET A 1 -13.58 -20.00 -38.42
C MET A 1 -12.54 -19.35 -39.30
N ALA A 2 -12.18 -18.09 -39.03
CA ALA A 2 -11.08 -17.42 -39.71
C ALA A 2 -10.57 -16.26 -38.85
N ILE A 3 -9.24 -16.20 -38.72
CA ILE A 3 -8.39 -15.10 -38.25
C ILE A 3 -8.39 -14.86 -36.73
N LEU A 4 -7.79 -15.80 -35.99
CA LEU A 4 -7.16 -15.49 -34.72
C LEU A 4 -5.81 -14.81 -35.03
N SER A 5 -5.69 -13.51 -34.71
CA SER A 5 -4.42 -12.77 -34.83
C SER A 5 -3.29 -13.47 -34.08
N ALA A 6 -2.03 -13.36 -34.53
CA ALA A 6 -0.85 -14.00 -33.92
C ALA A 6 -0.70 -13.75 -32.39
N ASP A 7 -1.23 -12.64 -31.89
CA ASP A 7 -1.28 -12.28 -30.47
C ASP A 7 -2.24 -13.17 -29.63
N MET A 8 -3.30 -13.70 -30.24
CA MET A 8 -4.22 -14.67 -29.60
C MET A 8 -3.54 -16.02 -29.43
N ALA A 9 -2.84 -16.52 -30.45
CA ALA A 9 -2.09 -17.77 -30.35
C ALA A 9 -1.11 -17.72 -29.16
N GLY A 10 -0.32 -16.66 -29.05
CA GLY A 10 0.61 -16.48 -27.93
C GLY A 10 -0.06 -16.28 -26.56
N PHE A 11 -1.33 -15.84 -26.48
CA PHE A 11 -2.09 -15.83 -25.22
C PHE A 11 -2.55 -17.25 -24.85
N PHE A 12 -3.14 -17.98 -25.79
CA PHE A 12 -3.63 -19.34 -25.58
C PHE A 12 -2.49 -20.35 -25.35
N ASP A 13 -1.34 -20.19 -26.00
CA ASP A 13 -0.15 -21.04 -25.82
C ASP A 13 0.42 -20.96 -24.38
N ARG A 14 0.18 -19.85 -23.68
CA ARG A 14 0.60 -19.62 -22.29
C ARG A 14 -0.43 -20.05 -21.25
N LEU A 15 -1.66 -20.40 -21.65
CA LEU A 15 -2.69 -20.88 -20.72
C LEU A 15 -2.33 -22.22 -20.08
N PRO A 16 -1.86 -23.25 -20.81
CA PRO A 16 -1.49 -24.54 -20.22
C PRO A 16 -0.32 -24.44 -19.24
N GLN A 17 0.54 -23.43 -19.41
CA GLN A 17 1.74 -23.22 -18.59
C GLN A 17 1.41 -22.63 -17.21
N GLY A 18 0.19 -22.09 -17.02
CA GLY A 18 -0.23 -21.54 -15.73
C GLY A 18 0.39 -20.18 -15.39
N ASP A 19 0.87 -19.44 -16.38
CA ASP A 19 1.56 -18.16 -16.14
C ASP A 19 0.63 -17.03 -15.67
N PHE A 20 -0.69 -17.22 -15.74
CA PHE A 20 -1.67 -16.19 -15.37
C PHE A 20 -2.38 -16.50 -14.05
N GLY A 21 -2.41 -15.51 -13.15
CA GLY A 21 -3.36 -15.49 -12.03
C GLY A 21 -4.80 -15.49 -12.55
N HIS A 22 -5.73 -16.12 -11.80
CA HIS A 22 -7.13 -16.31 -12.22
C HIS A 22 -7.81 -15.00 -12.65
N HIS A 23 -7.66 -13.93 -11.87
CA HIS A 23 -8.22 -12.62 -12.20
C HIS A 23 -7.57 -11.97 -13.44
N LEU A 24 -6.28 -12.19 -13.64
CA LEU A 24 -5.55 -11.67 -14.80
C LEU A 24 -5.99 -12.37 -16.08
N PHE A 25 -6.23 -13.68 -16.01
CA PHE A 25 -6.81 -14.46 -17.09
C PHE A 25 -8.20 -13.92 -17.48
N ILE A 26 -9.12 -13.82 -16.51
CA ILE A 26 -10.50 -13.34 -16.77
C ILE A 26 -10.47 -11.95 -17.37
N ALA A 27 -9.71 -11.00 -16.79
CA ALA A 27 -9.65 -9.63 -17.28
C ALA A 27 -9.12 -9.53 -18.72
N ARG A 28 -8.08 -10.30 -19.07
CA ARG A 28 -7.52 -10.31 -20.44
C ARG A 28 -8.47 -10.97 -21.43
N LEU A 29 -9.06 -12.10 -21.03
CA LEU A 29 -10.06 -12.81 -21.84
C LEU A 29 -11.23 -11.88 -22.18
N THR A 30 -11.86 -11.27 -21.17
CA THR A 30 -13.02 -10.41 -21.39
C THR A 30 -12.70 -9.16 -22.19
N LEU A 31 -11.54 -8.52 -21.95
CA LEU A 31 -11.11 -7.36 -22.73
C LEU A 31 -10.90 -7.70 -24.21
N ARG A 32 -10.26 -8.83 -24.47
CA ARG A 32 -9.97 -9.24 -25.84
C ARG A 32 -11.21 -9.70 -26.58
N VAL A 33 -12.11 -10.43 -25.92
CA VAL A 33 -13.40 -10.85 -26.49
C VAL A 33 -14.25 -9.62 -26.82
N ALA A 34 -14.35 -8.65 -25.90
CA ALA A 34 -15.09 -7.42 -26.15
C ALA A 34 -14.51 -6.57 -27.30
N THR A 35 -13.23 -6.73 -27.65
CA THR A 35 -12.59 -6.05 -28.79
C THR A 35 -13.06 -6.62 -30.13
N HIS A 36 -13.43 -7.90 -30.17
CA HIS A 36 -13.75 -8.63 -31.41
C HIS A 36 -15.21 -9.06 -31.54
N GLN A 37 -15.97 -8.97 -30.45
CA GLN A 37 -17.39 -9.28 -30.42
C GLN A 37 -18.15 -8.07 -29.89
N SER A 38 -19.11 -7.55 -30.64
CA SER A 38 -19.96 -6.41 -30.22
C SER A 38 -21.22 -6.86 -29.47
N ASP A 39 -21.65 -8.11 -29.67
CA ASP A 39 -22.80 -8.70 -28.99
C ASP A 39 -22.38 -9.20 -27.58
N PHE A 40 -22.92 -8.54 -26.55
CA PHE A 40 -22.55 -8.80 -25.16
C PHE A 40 -22.85 -10.23 -24.72
N GLU A 41 -24.01 -10.80 -25.06
CA GLU A 41 -24.37 -12.14 -24.59
C GLU A 41 -23.53 -13.20 -25.31
N LYS A 42 -23.24 -13.03 -26.61
CA LYS A 42 -22.31 -13.92 -27.32
C LYS A 42 -20.89 -13.85 -26.76
N ALA A 43 -20.44 -12.66 -26.39
CA ALA A 43 -19.14 -12.47 -25.73
C ALA A 43 -19.12 -13.15 -24.35
N HIS A 44 -20.19 -13.02 -23.58
CA HIS A 44 -20.34 -13.64 -22.27
C HIS A 44 -20.31 -15.17 -22.34
N ASP A 45 -21.09 -15.76 -23.25
CA ASP A 45 -21.13 -17.21 -23.45
C ASP A 45 -19.77 -17.75 -23.90
N TYR A 46 -19.10 -17.05 -24.82
CA TYR A 46 -17.75 -17.42 -25.23
C TYR A 46 -16.76 -17.38 -24.06
N CYS A 47 -16.79 -16.32 -23.24
CA CYS A 47 -15.93 -16.24 -22.05
C CYS A 47 -16.23 -17.35 -21.04
N LEU A 48 -17.49 -17.74 -20.87
CA LEU A 48 -17.89 -18.85 -19.99
C LEU A 48 -17.32 -20.18 -20.48
N GLU A 49 -17.45 -20.49 -21.77
CA GLU A 49 -16.90 -21.72 -22.33
C GLU A 49 -15.38 -21.79 -22.18
N VAL A 50 -14.68 -20.69 -22.48
CA VAL A 50 -13.20 -20.65 -22.34
C VAL A 50 -12.77 -20.72 -20.87
N ALA A 51 -13.55 -20.16 -19.94
CA ALA A 51 -13.22 -20.19 -18.52
C ALA A 51 -13.43 -21.57 -17.87
N LYS A 52 -14.27 -22.46 -18.44
CA LYS A 52 -14.39 -23.86 -17.99
C LYS A 52 -13.07 -24.62 -18.15
N GLU A 53 -12.36 -24.34 -19.24
CA GLU A 53 -11.07 -24.96 -19.56
C GLU A 53 -9.91 -24.40 -18.72
N PHE A 54 -10.10 -23.27 -18.02
CA PHE A 54 -9.09 -22.64 -17.18
C PHE A 54 -9.55 -22.52 -15.72
N THR A 55 -9.69 -23.66 -15.04
CA THR A 55 -10.24 -23.72 -13.67
C THR A 55 -9.15 -23.86 -12.60
N ARG A 56 -8.55 -22.72 -12.21
CA ARG A 56 -7.79 -22.62 -10.95
C ARG A 56 -8.68 -22.59 -9.71
N ARG A 57 -9.88 -22.03 -9.83
CA ARG A 57 -10.94 -22.03 -8.81
C ARG A 57 -12.32 -21.95 -9.47
N PRO A 58 -13.40 -22.28 -8.74
CA PRO A 58 -14.76 -22.03 -9.22
C PRO A 58 -14.98 -20.55 -9.51
N LEU A 59 -15.71 -20.26 -10.60
CA LEU A 59 -16.15 -18.90 -10.93
C LEU A 59 -17.14 -18.40 -9.89
N GLN A 60 -17.00 -17.15 -9.47
CA GLN A 60 -18.01 -16.50 -8.65
C GLN A 60 -19.23 -16.12 -9.50
N PRO A 61 -20.44 -16.03 -8.91
CA PRO A 61 -21.62 -15.55 -9.62
C PRO A 61 -21.35 -14.19 -10.27
N ASN A 62 -21.71 -14.06 -11.55
CA ASN A 62 -21.53 -12.83 -12.35
C ASN A 62 -20.08 -12.35 -12.55
N GLU A 63 -19.06 -13.14 -12.19
CA GLU A 63 -17.65 -12.71 -12.28
C GLU A 63 -17.24 -12.32 -13.71
N ILE A 64 -17.52 -13.20 -14.68
CA ILE A 64 -17.24 -12.96 -16.10
C ILE A 64 -18.10 -11.83 -16.64
N ARG A 65 -19.39 -11.80 -16.28
CA ARG A 65 -20.34 -10.76 -16.70
C ARG A 65 -19.87 -9.37 -16.27
N ASN A 66 -19.43 -9.23 -15.01
CA ASN A 66 -18.90 -7.97 -14.49
C ASN A 66 -17.60 -7.56 -15.18
N ALA A 67 -16.67 -8.49 -15.37
CA ALA A 67 -15.42 -8.22 -16.08
C ALA A 67 -15.66 -7.82 -17.54
N LEU A 68 -16.66 -8.41 -18.20
CA LEU A 68 -17.06 -8.09 -19.56
C LEU A 68 -17.75 -6.71 -19.66
N ILE A 69 -18.60 -6.36 -18.69
CA ILE A 69 -19.16 -4.99 -18.59
C ILE A 69 -18.02 -3.97 -18.49
N SER A 70 -17.04 -4.22 -17.63
CA SER A 70 -15.86 -3.36 -17.51
C SER A 70 -15.07 -3.27 -18.82
N ALA A 71 -14.90 -4.37 -19.54
CA ALA A 71 -14.21 -4.40 -20.82
C ALA A 71 -14.89 -3.53 -21.90
N TYR A 72 -16.21 -3.67 -22.09
CA TYR A 72 -16.94 -2.82 -23.04
C TYR A 72 -16.91 -1.34 -22.65
N LYS A 73 -17.00 -1.03 -21.34
CA LYS A 73 -16.85 0.34 -20.86
C LYS A 73 -15.49 0.93 -21.22
N ILE A 74 -14.40 0.19 -20.96
CA ILE A 74 -13.04 0.59 -21.35
C ILE A 74 -12.96 0.86 -22.87
N LEU A 75 -13.48 -0.05 -23.69
CA LEU A 75 -13.41 0.07 -25.16
C LEU A 75 -14.29 1.19 -25.71
N SER A 76 -15.42 1.48 -25.06
CA SER A 76 -16.30 2.61 -25.40
C SER A 76 -15.73 3.98 -24.97
N GLY A 77 -14.62 4.00 -24.23
CA GLY A 77 -14.06 5.23 -23.67
C GLY A 77 -14.79 5.74 -22.43
N GLU A 78 -15.80 5.02 -21.92
CA GLU A 78 -16.38 5.30 -20.61
C GLU A 78 -15.33 5.08 -19.53
N LYS A 79 -15.07 6.12 -18.73
CA LYS A 79 -14.24 5.98 -17.52
C LYS A 79 -14.88 4.93 -16.62
N VAL A 80 -14.25 3.77 -16.48
CA VAL A 80 -14.59 2.79 -15.46
C VAL A 80 -14.16 3.38 -14.11
N ILE A 81 -15.07 4.14 -13.50
CA ILE A 81 -14.95 4.56 -12.12
C ILE A 81 -15.43 3.38 -11.29
N SER A 82 -14.51 2.52 -10.85
CA SER A 82 -14.81 1.60 -9.76
C SER A 82 -15.39 2.42 -8.62
N PRO A 83 -16.48 2.00 -7.96
CA PRO A 83 -16.97 2.70 -6.79
C PRO A 83 -15.92 2.56 -5.69
N SER A 84 -14.95 3.48 -5.64
CA SER A 84 -14.32 3.78 -4.37
C SER A 84 -15.46 4.35 -3.54
N LYS A 85 -15.87 3.63 -2.49
CA LYS A 85 -16.55 4.30 -1.38
C LYS A 85 -15.57 5.37 -0.92
N LYS A 86 -15.69 6.58 -1.47
CA LYS A 86 -15.06 7.76 -0.89
C LYS A 86 -15.65 7.84 0.50
N VAL A 87 -14.90 7.39 1.50
CA VAL A 87 -15.22 7.70 2.88
C VAL A 87 -15.23 9.22 2.92
N SER A 88 -16.37 9.81 3.23
CA SER A 88 -16.50 11.26 3.32
C SER A 88 -15.55 11.72 4.43
N ILE A 89 -14.46 12.38 4.04
CA ILE A 89 -13.57 13.04 4.98
C ILE A 89 -14.41 14.12 5.68
N ASP A 90 -14.45 14.09 7.01
CA ASP A 90 -15.08 15.14 7.78
C ASP A 90 -14.13 16.36 7.79
N THR A 91 -14.33 17.24 6.82
CA THR A 91 -13.49 18.44 6.62
C THR A 91 -13.50 19.37 7.85
N GLY A 92 -14.55 19.30 8.69
CA GLY A 92 -14.65 20.08 9.91
C GLY A 92 -13.73 19.58 11.03
N ILE A 93 -13.59 18.27 11.18
CA ILE A 93 -12.68 17.67 12.17
C ILE A 93 -11.23 17.81 11.70
N SER A 94 -10.96 17.52 10.41
CA SER A 94 -9.62 17.60 9.84
C SER A 94 -9.04 19.02 9.91
N SER A 95 -9.79 20.05 9.50
CA SER A 95 -9.31 21.45 9.54
C SER A 95 -9.01 21.96 10.95
N LYS A 96 -9.82 21.60 11.95
CA LYS A 96 -9.61 21.98 13.37
C LYS A 96 -8.46 21.25 14.03
N SER A 97 -8.06 20.11 13.47
CA SER A 97 -7.00 19.28 14.03
C SER A 97 -5.64 19.59 13.43
N LYS A 98 -5.51 20.61 12.56
CA LYS A 98 -4.23 21.05 12.02
C LYS A 98 -3.29 21.49 13.14
N GLY A 99 -2.08 20.92 13.14
CA GLY A 99 -1.01 21.32 14.03
C GLY A 99 -0.41 22.67 13.67
N LYS A 100 0.47 23.16 14.54
CA LYS A 100 1.24 24.38 14.39
C LYS A 100 2.74 24.07 14.48
N PRO A 101 3.63 24.97 14.02
CA PRO A 101 5.08 24.74 14.11
C PRO A 101 5.56 24.39 15.53
N GLU A 102 4.97 25.00 16.56
CA GLU A 102 5.34 24.77 17.95
C GLU A 102 5.05 23.32 18.41
N ASP A 103 4.07 22.64 17.78
CA ASP A 103 3.75 21.25 18.10
C ASP A 103 4.89 20.30 17.70
N LEU A 104 5.61 20.62 16.62
CA LEU A 104 6.78 19.85 16.19
C LEU A 104 7.93 20.03 17.18
N GLU A 105 8.18 21.26 17.63
CA GLU A 105 9.21 21.55 18.64
C GLU A 105 8.89 20.80 19.95
N MET A 106 7.64 20.83 20.39
CA MET A 106 7.18 20.10 21.57
C MET A 106 7.37 18.59 21.44
N LEU A 107 7.14 18.01 20.25
CA LEU A 107 7.41 16.61 19.99
C LEU A 107 8.91 16.30 20.08
N GLN A 108 9.75 17.13 19.49
CA GLN A 108 11.20 16.94 19.55
C GLN A 108 11.72 16.99 20.99
N LEU A 109 11.16 17.87 21.84
CA LEU A 109 11.48 17.93 23.28
C LEU A 109 11.00 16.70 24.06
N ARG A 110 9.88 16.07 23.64
CA ARG A 110 9.36 14.83 24.22
C ARG A 110 10.05 13.57 23.68
N SER A 111 10.80 13.69 22.59
CA SER A 111 11.43 12.56 21.91
C SER A 111 12.51 11.95 22.79
N ALA A 112 12.54 10.62 22.85
CA ALA A 112 13.71 9.89 23.31
C ALA A 112 14.85 10.02 22.29
N ALA A 113 16.02 9.45 22.62
CA ALA A 113 17.16 9.41 21.73
C ALA A 113 16.79 8.74 20.39
N ILE A 114 16.84 9.52 19.32
CA ILE A 114 16.50 9.07 17.97
C ILE A 114 17.58 8.07 17.50
N PRO A 115 17.19 6.89 16.96
CA PRO A 115 18.15 5.97 16.36
C PRO A 115 19.03 6.67 15.31
N LEU A 116 20.31 6.35 15.24
CA LEU A 116 21.28 7.09 14.42
C LEU A 116 21.17 6.80 12.92
N ASN A 117 20.64 5.64 12.55
CA ASN A 117 20.53 5.18 11.17
C ASN A 117 19.38 4.17 11.00
N ALA A 118 19.19 3.67 9.77
CA ALA A 118 18.10 2.78 9.42
C ALA A 118 18.25 1.42 10.10
N GLU A 119 19.47 0.90 10.17
CA GLU A 119 19.83 -0.37 10.79
C GLU A 119 19.49 -0.39 12.30
N GLU A 120 19.85 0.67 13.01
CA GLU A 120 19.51 0.84 14.43
C GLU A 120 18.01 1.02 14.63
N ALA A 121 17.34 1.80 13.77
CA ALA A 121 15.89 1.98 13.83
C ALA A 121 15.16 0.65 13.66
N VAL A 122 15.55 -0.17 12.67
CA VAL A 122 15.00 -1.51 12.45
C VAL A 122 15.20 -2.40 13.67
N SER A 123 16.41 -2.40 14.23
CA SER A 123 16.76 -3.21 15.40
C SER A 123 15.97 -2.84 16.66
N LYS A 124 15.53 -1.58 16.77
CA LYS A 124 14.68 -1.10 17.87
C LYS A 124 13.17 -1.26 17.61
N LEU A 125 12.75 -1.34 16.35
CA LEU A 125 11.34 -1.52 15.97
C LEU A 125 10.89 -2.99 16.02
N PHE A 126 11.79 -3.93 15.73
CA PHE A 126 11.43 -5.33 15.54
C PHE A 126 12.37 -6.25 16.31
N LYS A 127 11.84 -7.40 16.74
CA LYS A 127 12.66 -8.45 17.33
C LYS A 127 13.55 -9.08 16.27
N PRO A 128 14.77 -9.53 16.60
CA PRO A 128 15.73 -10.03 15.61
C PRO A 128 15.21 -11.16 14.72
N ASP A 129 14.32 -12.01 15.22
CA ASP A 129 13.74 -13.17 14.53
C ASP A 129 12.53 -12.84 13.66
N GLN A 130 12.01 -11.61 13.72
CA GLN A 130 10.83 -11.21 12.97
C GLN A 130 11.18 -10.93 11.51
N TRP A 131 10.43 -11.54 10.60
CA TRP A 131 10.53 -11.30 9.18
C TRP A 131 9.93 -9.96 8.80
N ILE A 132 10.68 -9.09 8.14
CA ILE A 132 10.22 -7.80 7.64
C ILE A 132 10.66 -7.59 6.20
N ASN A 133 9.87 -6.80 5.47
CA ASN A 133 10.16 -6.41 4.10
C ASN A 133 10.76 -5.00 4.09
N ILE A 134 11.94 -4.85 3.51
CA ILE A 134 12.57 -3.54 3.24
C ILE A 134 12.92 -3.49 1.76
N GLN A 135 12.55 -2.43 1.07
CA GLN A 135 12.70 -2.36 -0.39
C GLN A 135 13.03 -0.96 -0.93
N ALA A 136 13.79 -0.92 -2.02
CA ALA A 136 14.26 0.31 -2.67
C ALA A 136 13.19 0.99 -3.57
N ASP A 137 12.10 0.31 -3.86
CA ASP A 137 10.95 0.78 -4.63
C ASP A 137 9.72 -0.06 -4.27
N LYS A 138 8.55 0.19 -4.88
CA LYS A 138 7.29 -0.49 -4.54
C LYS A 138 7.16 -1.92 -5.09
N TYR A 139 8.07 -2.37 -5.96
CA TYR A 139 7.90 -3.61 -6.73
C TYR A 139 8.88 -4.70 -6.34
N ASN A 140 10.06 -4.34 -5.83
CA ASN A 140 11.14 -5.26 -5.51
C ASN A 140 11.10 -5.71 -4.04
N THR A 141 10.25 -6.68 -3.73
CA THR A 141 10.11 -7.24 -2.37
C THR A 141 11.37 -7.97 -1.92
N MET A 142 11.90 -7.59 -0.75
CA MET A 142 13.01 -8.27 -0.10
C MET A 142 12.67 -8.51 1.37
N ILE A 143 12.42 -9.77 1.71
CA ILE A 143 12.06 -10.19 3.07
C ILE A 143 13.29 -10.83 3.71
N LYS A 144 13.68 -10.31 4.88
CA LYS A 144 14.71 -10.89 5.75
C LYS A 144 14.28 -10.75 7.21
N THR A 145 14.98 -11.39 8.12
CA THR A 145 14.77 -11.13 9.54
C THR A 145 15.23 -9.72 9.90
N ALA A 146 14.64 -9.11 10.93
CA ALA A 146 15.05 -7.79 11.38
C ALA A 146 16.50 -7.79 11.89
N GLY A 147 16.97 -8.90 12.46
CA GLY A 147 18.37 -9.07 12.85
C GLY A 147 19.32 -9.00 11.65
N ASP A 148 18.98 -9.67 10.55
CA ASP A 148 19.77 -9.59 9.31
C ASP A 148 19.78 -8.17 8.72
N TRP A 149 18.65 -7.47 8.79
CA TRP A 149 18.58 -6.07 8.36
C TRP A 149 19.40 -5.15 9.27
N GLY A 150 19.38 -5.35 10.58
CA GLY A 150 20.13 -4.56 11.56
C GLY A 150 21.65 -4.61 11.40
N ILE A 151 22.18 -5.62 10.68
CA ILE A 151 23.61 -5.74 10.36
C ILE A 151 23.93 -5.61 8.86
N SER A 152 22.91 -5.49 8.01
CA SER A 152 23.09 -5.36 6.57
C SER A 152 23.68 -3.99 6.24
N GLN A 153 24.63 -3.92 5.32
CA GLN A 153 25.11 -2.64 4.81
C GLN A 153 24.12 -2.05 3.81
N GLY A 154 23.87 -0.75 3.89
CA GLY A 154 23.11 0.00 2.89
C GLY A 154 21.59 -0.04 3.09
N VAL A 155 21.10 -0.36 4.29
CA VAL A 155 19.65 -0.31 4.57
C VAL A 155 19.13 1.10 4.39
N GLY A 156 19.90 2.12 4.78
CA GLY A 156 19.57 3.53 4.53
C GLY A 156 19.43 3.93 3.05
N GLN A 157 19.87 3.09 2.09
CA GLN A 157 19.66 3.32 0.65
C GLN A 157 18.29 2.80 0.15
N MET A 158 17.56 2.08 0.99
CA MET A 158 16.21 1.60 0.71
C MET A 158 15.18 2.69 1.03
N GLU A 159 13.97 2.58 0.48
CA GLU A 159 12.96 3.65 0.55
C GLU A 159 11.74 3.27 1.40
N PHE A 160 11.45 1.97 1.52
CA PHE A 160 10.23 1.48 2.15
C PHE A 160 10.49 0.33 3.11
N ILE A 161 9.62 0.22 4.11
CA ILE A 161 9.54 -0.87 5.08
C ILE A 161 8.08 -1.31 5.28
N SER A 162 7.86 -2.59 5.53
CA SER A 162 6.58 -3.07 6.06
C SER A 162 6.47 -2.70 7.54
N TYR A 163 5.39 -2.01 7.93
CA TYR A 163 5.21 -1.59 9.32
C TYR A 163 4.72 -2.70 10.26
N ASN A 164 4.59 -3.95 9.80
CA ASN A 164 4.36 -5.10 10.65
C ASN A 164 5.18 -6.29 10.13
N PRO A 165 5.55 -7.23 11.01
CA PRO A 165 6.28 -8.42 10.60
C PRO A 165 5.39 -9.41 9.84
N PHE A 166 6.04 -10.29 9.08
CA PHE A 166 5.45 -11.46 8.46
C PHE A 166 5.46 -12.62 9.46
N LYS A 167 4.42 -13.45 9.43
CA LYS A 167 4.36 -14.72 10.14
C LYS A 167 5.29 -15.76 9.51
N ASP A 168 5.35 -15.78 8.17
CA ASP A 168 6.10 -16.76 7.38
C ASP A 168 6.39 -16.22 5.96
N ILE A 169 7.40 -16.77 5.29
CA ILE A 169 7.76 -16.45 3.91
C ILE A 169 7.07 -17.46 2.99
N GLY A 170 6.00 -17.02 2.33
CA GLY A 170 5.22 -17.84 1.41
C GLY A 170 4.59 -17.04 0.28
N PRO A 171 4.00 -17.72 -0.72
CA PRO A 171 3.52 -17.09 -1.96
C PRO A 171 2.36 -16.12 -1.75
N ARG A 172 1.68 -16.18 -0.60
CA ARG A 172 0.55 -15.31 -0.24
C ARG A 172 0.93 -14.31 0.83
N GLN A 173 1.86 -13.42 0.48
CA GLN A 173 2.44 -12.43 1.38
C GLN A 173 1.41 -11.63 2.20
N LYS A 174 0.27 -11.23 1.64
CA LYS A 174 -0.79 -10.50 2.37
C LYS A 174 -1.50 -11.35 3.44
N GLU A 175 -1.61 -12.66 3.21
CA GLU A 175 -2.20 -13.63 4.16
C GLU A 175 -1.19 -14.05 5.24
N ASN A 176 0.09 -13.75 5.01
CA ASN A 176 1.20 -14.06 5.92
C ASN A 176 1.51 -12.90 6.89
N ALA A 177 0.56 -12.01 7.15
CA ALA A 177 0.74 -10.99 8.17
C ALA A 177 0.98 -11.66 9.54
N GLY A 178 2.07 -11.26 10.19
CA GLY A 178 2.40 -11.67 11.55
C GLY A 178 1.58 -10.93 12.58
N GLU A 179 2.09 -10.89 13.80
CA GLU A 179 1.52 -10.08 14.86
C GLU A 179 1.49 -8.61 14.45
N ARG A 180 0.35 -7.95 14.66
CA ARG A 180 0.25 -6.50 14.47
C ARG A 180 0.98 -5.82 15.63
N MET A 181 2.02 -5.08 15.30
CA MET A 181 2.81 -4.28 16.25
C MET A 181 2.50 -2.79 16.11
N TYR A 182 2.21 -2.34 14.89
CA TYR A 182 2.05 -0.92 14.60
C TYR A 182 0.82 -0.61 13.76
N LEU A 183 0.32 0.60 13.96
CA LEU A 183 -0.61 1.30 13.07
C LEU A 183 0.11 2.51 12.47
N VAL A 184 -0.28 2.90 11.26
CA VAL A 184 0.29 4.08 10.60
C VAL A 184 -0.81 5.04 10.18
N HIS A 185 -0.51 6.33 10.29
CA HIS A 185 -1.26 7.45 9.75
C HIS A 185 -0.37 8.23 8.79
N GLU A 186 -0.88 8.54 7.60
CA GLU A 186 -0.22 9.37 6.60
C GLU A 186 -1.29 10.24 5.92
N ILE A 187 -0.98 11.52 5.73
CA ILE A 187 -1.78 12.45 4.93
C ILE A 187 -1.00 12.74 3.64
N ASP A 188 -1.52 12.28 2.49
CA ASP A 188 -0.97 12.57 1.16
C ASP A 188 -1.77 13.70 0.48
N ASP A 189 -1.98 14.79 1.22
CA ASP A 189 -2.63 16.01 0.72
C ASP A 189 -1.57 17.12 0.58
N PRO A 190 -1.23 17.56 -0.64
CA PRO A 190 -0.19 18.56 -0.88
C PRO A 190 -0.56 19.95 -0.35
N THR A 191 -1.81 20.18 0.05
CA THR A 191 -2.26 21.44 0.66
C THR A 191 -1.91 21.55 2.15
N TRP A 192 -1.41 20.48 2.75
CA TRP A 192 -0.99 20.44 4.14
C TRP A 192 0.52 20.54 4.28
N THR A 193 0.96 21.49 5.08
CA THR A 193 2.34 21.56 5.55
C THR A 193 2.64 20.41 6.53
N LYS A 194 3.91 20.07 6.70
CA LYS A 194 4.33 19.05 7.69
C LYS A 194 3.91 19.41 9.11
N ALA A 195 4.00 20.70 9.48
CA ALA A 195 3.56 21.18 10.79
C ALA A 195 2.06 20.94 11.01
N GLU A 196 1.22 21.21 9.99
CA GLU A 196 -0.23 20.96 10.08
C GLU A 196 -0.54 19.46 10.25
N GLN A 197 0.27 18.57 9.68
CA GLN A 197 0.11 17.11 9.82
C GLN A 197 0.45 16.58 11.22
N ILE A 198 1.11 17.36 12.08
CA ILE A 198 1.39 16.97 13.47
C ILE A 198 0.14 16.92 14.33
N GLY A 199 -0.80 17.85 14.13
CA GLY A 199 -2.02 17.91 14.95
C GLY A 199 -2.88 16.65 14.86
N PRO A 200 -3.17 16.10 13.66
CA PRO A 200 -3.78 14.78 13.51
C PRO A 200 -3.00 13.68 14.23
N ALA A 201 -1.66 13.77 14.21
CA ALA A 201 -0.83 12.76 14.84
C ALA A 201 -0.99 12.75 16.38
N LEU A 202 -1.02 13.94 16.97
CA LEU A 202 -1.29 14.12 18.41
C LEU A 202 -2.72 13.71 18.78
N ALA A 203 -3.71 13.99 17.94
CA ALA A 203 -5.09 13.58 18.18
C ALA A 203 -5.25 12.05 18.22
N LEU A 204 -4.51 11.32 17.38
CA LEU A 204 -4.50 9.86 17.36
C LEU A 204 -3.75 9.23 18.54
N GLU A 205 -2.81 9.96 19.16
CA GLU A 205 -2.09 9.52 20.36
C GLU A 205 -3.06 9.18 21.53
N ALA A 206 -4.23 9.81 21.57
CA ALA A 206 -5.27 9.52 22.56
C ALA A 206 -5.95 8.13 22.38
N ILE A 207 -5.74 7.46 21.24
CA ILE A 207 -6.30 6.14 20.94
C ILE A 207 -5.23 5.06 21.07
N CYS A 208 -4.11 5.28 20.39
CA CYS A 208 -2.94 4.41 20.40
C CYS A 208 -1.70 5.28 20.65
N PRO A 209 -0.74 4.86 21.48
CA PRO A 209 0.44 5.65 21.78
C PRO A 209 1.27 5.95 20.51
N LEU A 210 1.65 7.21 20.26
CA LEU A 210 2.52 7.61 19.13
C LEU A 210 3.97 7.10 19.30
N LYS A 211 4.42 6.17 18.47
CA LYS A 211 5.75 5.54 18.55
C LYS A 211 6.83 6.36 17.86
N MET A 212 6.54 6.87 16.68
CA MET A 212 7.53 7.53 15.82
C MET A 212 6.86 8.42 14.77
N ILE A 213 7.55 9.47 14.34
CA ILE A 213 7.20 10.22 13.12
C ILE A 213 8.38 10.20 12.16
N VAL A 214 8.14 9.77 10.92
CA VAL A 214 9.12 9.77 9.83
C VAL A 214 8.73 10.81 8.80
N ASP A 215 9.65 11.70 8.46
CA ASP A 215 9.51 12.56 7.29
C ASP A 215 9.70 11.73 6.03
N SER A 216 8.76 11.80 5.08
CA SER A 216 8.86 11.00 3.85
C SER A 216 9.99 11.40 2.90
N GLY A 217 10.72 12.48 3.19
CA GLY A 217 11.59 13.15 2.22
C GLY A 217 10.78 13.86 1.13
N GLY A 218 9.51 14.17 1.44
CA GLY A 218 8.54 14.76 0.53
C GLY A 218 7.63 15.73 1.27
N GLN A 219 6.32 15.67 0.99
CA GLN A 219 5.31 16.51 1.62
C GLN A 219 4.61 15.82 2.81
N SER A 220 4.61 14.48 2.87
CA SER A 220 3.89 13.72 3.91
C SER A 220 4.78 13.36 5.10
N LEU A 221 4.14 13.21 6.26
CA LEU A 221 4.66 12.56 7.45
C LEU A 221 4.03 11.18 7.62
N HIS A 222 4.84 10.19 7.99
CA HIS A 222 4.39 8.86 8.37
C HIS A 222 4.43 8.75 9.89
N CYS A 223 3.27 8.76 10.52
CA CYS A 223 3.13 8.68 11.97
C CYS A 223 2.81 7.25 12.37
N TRP A 224 3.67 6.64 13.18
CA TRP A 224 3.58 5.26 13.64
C TRP A 224 3.07 5.23 15.07
N TYR A 225 2.22 4.26 15.39
CA TYR A 225 1.61 4.10 16.71
C TYR A 225 1.74 2.66 17.16
N ASP A 226 2.00 2.47 18.45
CA ASP A 226 2.00 1.15 19.06
C ASP A 226 0.58 0.56 19.01
N TRP A 227 0.48 -0.69 18.57
CA TRP A 227 -0.77 -1.41 18.47
C TRP A 227 -1.36 -1.71 19.86
N ILE A 228 -2.66 -1.42 20.02
CA ILE A 228 -3.44 -1.86 21.17
C ILE A 228 -4.58 -2.78 20.69
N PRO A 229 -4.68 -4.02 21.20
CA PRO A 229 -5.78 -4.93 20.90
C PRO A 229 -7.16 -4.28 21.07
N GLY A 230 -8.03 -4.46 20.08
CA GLY A 230 -9.39 -3.90 20.09
C GLY A 230 -9.51 -2.42 19.66
N LYS A 231 -8.40 -1.70 19.45
CA LYS A 231 -8.43 -0.28 19.06
C LYS A 231 -8.38 0.00 17.56
N PHE A 232 -8.24 -1.05 16.72
CA PHE A 232 -8.05 -0.90 15.27
C PHE A 232 -9.14 -0.05 14.61
N GLU A 233 -10.41 -0.42 14.74
CA GLU A 233 -11.48 0.29 14.05
C GLU A 233 -11.65 1.71 14.58
N GLN A 234 -11.46 1.93 15.89
CA GLN A 234 -11.47 3.27 16.48
C GLN A 234 -10.36 4.15 15.87
N PHE A 235 -9.13 3.63 15.83
CA PHE A 235 -7.98 4.33 15.25
C PHE A 235 -8.18 4.59 13.76
N ARG A 236 -8.52 3.55 12.99
CA ARG A 236 -8.73 3.61 11.53
C ARG A 236 -9.80 4.65 11.18
N HIS A 237 -10.95 4.61 11.86
CA HIS A 237 -12.05 5.53 11.60
C HIS A 237 -11.67 6.98 11.90
N MET A 238 -10.99 7.22 13.04
CA MET A 238 -10.51 8.55 13.39
C MET A 238 -9.43 9.04 12.42
N SER A 239 -8.49 8.17 12.06
CA SER A 239 -7.39 8.49 11.13
C SER A 239 -7.92 8.94 9.76
N ILE A 240 -8.91 8.23 9.20
CA ILE A 240 -9.54 8.61 7.93
C ILE A 240 -10.29 9.94 8.09
N LYS A 241 -11.00 10.17 9.21
CA LYS A 241 -11.66 11.45 9.48
C LYS A 241 -10.68 12.62 9.56
N LEU A 242 -9.47 12.37 10.02
CA LEU A 242 -8.41 13.37 10.12
C LEU A 242 -7.70 13.65 8.80
N GLY A 243 -7.95 12.83 7.75
CA GLY A 243 -7.42 13.06 6.40
C GLY A 243 -6.50 11.95 5.88
N ALA A 244 -6.38 10.82 6.58
CA ALA A 244 -5.57 9.72 6.08
C ALA A 244 -6.14 9.10 4.81
N ASP A 245 -5.25 8.67 3.90
CA ASP A 245 -5.65 7.82 2.77
C ASP A 245 -6.15 6.47 3.31
N PRO A 246 -7.42 6.08 3.06
CA PRO A 246 -7.94 4.78 3.48
C PRO A 246 -7.12 3.58 2.96
N SER A 247 -6.38 3.76 1.86
CA SER A 247 -5.61 2.69 1.22
C SER A 247 -4.48 2.13 2.10
N ILE A 248 -3.97 2.93 3.04
CA ILE A 248 -2.91 2.51 3.99
C ILE A 248 -3.38 1.34 4.89
N TYR A 249 -4.70 1.19 5.07
CA TYR A 249 -5.31 0.14 5.88
C TYR A 249 -5.71 -1.10 5.09
N ASN A 250 -5.47 -1.15 3.78
CA ASN A 250 -5.79 -2.32 2.94
C ASN A 250 -4.95 -3.57 3.29
N SER A 251 -3.80 -3.38 3.95
CA SER A 251 -2.93 -4.48 4.37
C SER A 251 -2.16 -4.08 5.64
N PRO A 252 -2.09 -4.94 6.68
CA PRO A 252 -1.20 -4.74 7.82
C PRO A 252 0.28 -4.73 7.43
N LEU A 253 0.63 -5.32 6.28
CA LEU A 253 1.99 -5.35 5.72
C LEU A 253 2.21 -4.24 4.68
N GLY A 254 1.39 -3.19 4.73
CA GLY A 254 1.54 -2.05 3.83
C GLY A 254 2.94 -1.45 3.90
N LEU A 255 3.40 -0.92 2.78
CA LEU A 255 4.71 -0.29 2.68
C LEU A 255 4.61 1.17 3.07
N VAL A 256 5.47 1.58 3.99
CA VAL A 256 5.60 2.95 4.47
C VAL A 256 7.06 3.36 4.41
N ARG A 257 7.38 4.61 4.73
CA ARG A 257 8.76 5.11 4.63
C ARG A 257 9.65 4.44 5.65
N LEU A 258 10.83 4.06 5.19
CA LEU A 258 11.87 3.50 6.04
C LEU A 258 12.46 4.64 6.89
N PRO A 259 12.49 4.54 8.22
CA PRO A 259 13.22 5.49 9.06
C PRO A 259 14.69 5.54 8.63
N TRP A 260 15.21 6.74 8.34
CA TRP A 260 16.53 6.97 7.75
C TRP A 260 16.77 6.32 6.39
N GLY A 261 15.70 5.90 5.70
CA GLY A 261 15.77 5.50 4.30
C GLY A 261 16.04 6.68 3.38
N THR A 262 16.24 6.36 2.10
CA THR A 262 16.49 7.34 1.06
C THR A 262 15.38 7.27 0.03
N ARG A 263 14.62 8.35 -0.09
CA ARG A 263 13.66 8.54 -1.17
C ARG A 263 14.40 8.86 -2.46
N LYS A 264 14.14 8.08 -3.51
CA LYS A 264 14.69 8.36 -4.83
C LYS A 264 14.03 9.60 -5.45
N PRO A 265 14.78 10.38 -6.26
CA PRO A 265 14.22 11.54 -6.94
C PRO A 265 13.07 11.12 -7.87
N LYS A 266 11.92 11.80 -7.77
CA LYS A 266 10.85 11.67 -8.76
C LYS A 266 10.99 12.76 -9.81
N THR A 267 11.75 12.46 -10.86
CA THR A 267 11.98 13.37 -12.00
C THR A 267 10.68 13.86 -12.64
N GLU A 268 9.67 12.99 -12.70
CA GLU A 268 8.30 13.31 -13.15
C GLU A 268 7.57 14.37 -12.30
N LYS A 269 7.98 14.55 -11.04
CA LYS A 269 7.47 15.60 -10.13
C LYS A 269 8.45 16.77 -9.99
N GLY A 270 9.48 16.85 -10.83
CA GLY A 270 10.50 17.90 -10.78
C GLY A 270 11.52 17.77 -9.65
N GLU A 271 11.53 16.65 -8.92
CA GLU A 271 12.50 16.39 -7.85
C GLU A 271 13.84 15.96 -8.46
N LYS A 272 14.90 16.71 -8.17
CA LYS A 272 16.23 16.51 -8.77
C LYS A 272 17.19 15.69 -7.90
N TYR A 273 16.90 15.59 -6.61
CA TYR A 273 17.80 14.99 -5.64
C TYR A 273 17.05 13.96 -4.81
N SER A 274 17.80 12.95 -4.34
CA SER A 274 17.31 12.06 -3.30
C SER A 274 17.09 12.84 -2.00
N ALA A 275 16.20 12.33 -1.16
CA ALA A 275 15.92 12.91 0.14
C ALA A 275 16.00 11.82 1.21
N ILE A 276 16.71 12.13 2.30
CA ILE A 276 16.72 11.29 3.49
C ILE A 276 15.33 11.34 4.13
N GLN A 277 14.93 10.25 4.77
CA GLN A 277 13.67 10.09 5.48
C GLN A 277 13.92 10.16 7.01
N PRO A 278 14.22 11.34 7.57
CA PRO A 278 14.62 11.44 8.97
C PRO A 278 13.47 11.12 9.92
N ILE A 279 13.83 10.62 11.10
CA ILE A 279 12.91 10.51 12.23
C ILE A 279 12.82 11.88 12.90
N LEU A 280 11.60 12.39 13.06
CA LEU A 280 11.33 13.68 13.71
C LEU A 280 10.95 13.51 15.19
N PHE A 281 10.45 12.33 15.55
CA PHE A 281 10.04 11.97 16.90
C PHE A 281 10.22 10.47 17.10
N TRP A 282 10.70 10.07 18.27
CA TRP A 282 10.90 8.68 18.66
C TRP A 282 10.51 8.46 20.13
N ARG A 283 9.83 7.36 20.41
CA ARG A 283 9.57 6.87 21.78
C ARG A 283 10.14 5.46 21.94
N GLU A 284 10.77 5.18 23.07
CA GLU A 284 11.24 3.83 23.41
C GLU A 284 10.10 2.86 23.71
#